data_AF-A0A848T629-F1
#
_entry.id   AF-A0A848T629-F1
#
_cell.length_a   1.000
_cell.length_b   1.000
_cell.length_c   1.000
_cell.angle_alpha   90.00
_cell.angle_beta   90.00
_cell.angle_gamma   90.00
#
_symmetry.space_group_name_H-M   'P 1'
#
loop_
_entity.id
_entity.type
_entity.pdbx_description
1 polymer ?
#
loop_
_entity_poly.entity_id
_entity_poly.type
_entity_poly.pdbx_seq_one_letter_code
_entity_poly.pdbx_strand_id
1 'polypeptide(L)'
;MKDNIEPIANPGKFEDPHLTATGETRAEVRLTHPETLWFNTGTLCNIECVNCYIESSPKNDRLVYITADEVTGYLDQLDARNWNVREIGFTGGEPFMNPEIVAMTRRSLARGYDVLILTNAMRPMMRKFMR
;
A
#
# COMPACT_ATOMS: atom_id res chain seq x y z
N MET A 1 13.32 22.89 31.87
CA MET A 1 13.13 22.26 30.55
C MET A 1 14.46 22.32 29.84
N LYS A 2 15.11 21.18 29.61
CA LYS A 2 16.20 21.11 28.63
C LYS A 2 15.50 20.93 27.31
N ASP A 3 15.51 21.97 26.47
CA ASP A 3 15.00 21.87 25.11
C ASP A 3 15.89 20.87 24.39
N ASN A 4 15.39 19.64 24.25
CA ASN A 4 16.01 18.63 23.40
C ASN A 4 15.77 19.08 21.96
N ILE A 5 16.70 19.88 21.43
CA ILE A 5 16.77 20.13 20.00
C ILE A 5 17.12 18.78 19.37
N GLU A 6 16.11 18.07 18.89
CA GLU A 6 16.36 16.86 18.12
C GLU A 6 17.16 17.23 16.87
N PRO A 7 18.31 16.59 16.64
CA PRO A 7 19.08 16.84 15.43
C PRO A 7 18.19 16.53 14.22
N ILE A 8 18.16 17.46 13.26
CA ILE A 8 17.44 17.28 12.00
C ILE A 8 17.93 15.98 11.36
N ALA A 9 17.05 15.01 11.17
CA ALA A 9 17.39 13.75 10.52
C ALA A 9 17.75 14.01 9.05
N ASN A 10 18.85 13.39 8.58
CA ASN A 10 19.28 13.44 7.17
C ASN A 10 19.54 14.85 6.59
N PRO A 11 20.29 15.74 7.28
CA PRO A 11 20.50 17.11 6.81
C PRO A 11 21.24 17.10 5.46
N GLY A 12 20.73 17.88 4.49
CA GLY A 12 21.29 17.97 3.14
C GLY A 12 21.15 16.70 2.28
N LYS A 13 20.57 15.61 2.79
CA LYS A 13 20.29 14.42 1.98
C LYS A 13 18.96 14.60 1.24
N PHE A 14 18.88 14.05 0.04
CA PHE A 14 17.68 14.01 -0.81
C PHE A 14 17.23 15.37 -1.39
N GLU A 15 18.02 16.43 -1.23
CA GLU A 15 17.80 17.72 -1.93
C GLU A 15 18.07 17.58 -3.44
N ASP A 16 19.09 16.79 -3.81
CA ASP A 16 19.37 16.38 -5.19
C ASP A 16 19.15 14.86 -5.33
N PRO A 17 18.29 14.41 -6.28
CA PRO A 17 18.04 12.99 -6.51
C PRO A 17 19.23 12.24 -7.13
N HIS A 18 20.18 12.94 -7.77
CA HIS A 18 21.34 12.37 -8.45
C HIS A 18 22.65 12.57 -7.70
N LEU A 19 22.71 13.49 -6.73
CA LEU A 19 23.90 13.74 -5.92
C LEU A 19 23.67 13.44 -4.43
N THR A 20 24.73 13.00 -3.75
CA THR A 20 24.76 12.85 -2.28
C THR A 20 24.96 14.21 -1.61
N ALA A 21 24.79 14.28 -0.29
CA ALA A 21 25.08 15.49 0.49
C ALA A 21 26.56 15.92 0.43
N THR A 22 27.46 15.02 0.01
CA THR A 22 28.90 15.24 -0.19
C THR A 22 29.27 15.56 -1.65
N GLY A 23 28.28 15.64 -2.55
CA GLY A 23 28.49 15.97 -3.97
C GLY A 23 28.90 14.78 -4.85
N GLU A 24 28.84 13.55 -4.32
CA GLU A 24 29.13 12.32 -5.09
C GLU A 24 27.88 11.88 -5.86
N THR A 25 28.06 11.11 -6.94
CA THR A 25 26.92 10.49 -7.64
C THR A 25 26.16 9.53 -6.72
N ARG A 26 24.84 9.69 -6.63
CA ARG A 26 23.98 8.83 -5.82
C ARG A 26 23.87 7.44 -6.43
N ALA A 27 23.95 6.42 -5.58
CA ALA A 27 23.72 5.04 -5.99
C ALA A 27 22.25 4.80 -6.36
N GLU A 28 22.02 4.04 -7.42
CA GLU A 28 20.68 3.68 -7.91
C GLU A 28 20.52 2.15 -7.93
N VAL A 29 19.32 1.70 -7.59
CA VAL A 29 18.92 0.29 -7.71
C VAL A 29 17.77 0.21 -8.70
N ARG A 30 17.95 -0.53 -9.79
CA ARG A 30 16.89 -0.73 -10.80
C ARG A 30 15.87 -1.74 -10.29
N LEU A 31 14.58 -1.42 -10.41
CA LEU A 31 13.50 -2.38 -10.24
C LEU A 31 13.44 -3.28 -11.48
N THR A 32 13.94 -4.50 -11.37
CA THR A 32 14.11 -5.40 -12.53
C THR A 32 13.14 -6.57 -12.56
N HIS A 33 12.73 -7.10 -11.40
CA HIS A 33 11.89 -8.30 -11.29
C HIS A 33 10.84 -8.13 -10.20
N PRO A 34 9.83 -7.26 -10.40
CA PRO A 34 8.72 -7.15 -9.45
C PRO A 34 7.86 -8.42 -9.50
N GLU A 35 7.66 -9.08 -8.36
CA GLU A 35 6.83 -10.29 -8.26
C GLU A 35 5.40 -10.02 -7.79
N THR A 36 5.21 -8.99 -6.96
CA THR A 36 3.92 -8.64 -6.34
C THR A 36 3.67 -7.14 -6.44
N LEU A 37 2.45 -6.75 -6.86
CA LEU A 37 1.96 -5.38 -6.73
C LEU A 37 1.06 -5.28 -5.49
N TRP A 38 1.40 -4.39 -4.56
CA TRP A 38 0.66 -4.19 -3.31
C TRP A 38 -0.22 -2.95 -3.35
N PHE A 39 -1.49 -3.10 -2.98
CA PHE A 39 -2.43 -2.02 -2.75
C PHE A 39 -2.73 -1.87 -1.26
N ASN A 40 -2.51 -0.67 -0.73
CA ASN A 40 -3.13 -0.24 0.52
C ASN A 40 -4.54 0.26 0.20
N THR A 41 -5.56 -0.43 0.71
CA THR A 41 -6.94 -0.15 0.30
C THR A 41 -7.55 1.06 1.00
N GLY A 42 -6.89 1.60 2.03
CA GLY A 42 -7.22 2.80 2.81
C GLY A 42 -6.51 2.76 4.18
N THR A 43 -6.77 3.72 5.09
CA THR A 43 -6.27 3.67 6.48
C THR A 43 -7.28 3.22 7.52
N LEU A 44 -8.57 3.20 7.19
CA LEU A 44 -9.62 2.79 8.12
C LEU A 44 -9.51 1.30 8.46
N CYS A 45 -9.57 1.01 9.76
CA CYS A 45 -9.57 -0.35 10.31
C CYS A 45 -10.55 -0.44 11.47
N ASN A 46 -11.16 -1.61 11.70
CA ASN A 46 -12.12 -1.80 12.79
C ASN A 46 -11.45 -2.05 14.16
N ILE A 47 -10.11 -2.06 14.20
CA ILE A 47 -9.27 -2.18 15.37
C ILE A 47 -8.13 -1.16 15.30
N GLU A 48 -7.48 -0.90 16.43
CA GLU A 48 -6.37 0.05 16.54
C GLU A 48 -5.20 -0.67 17.25
N CYS A 49 -4.38 -1.34 16.45
CA CYS A 49 -3.28 -2.15 16.97
C CYS A 49 -2.11 -1.25 17.41
N VAL A 50 -1.52 -1.54 18.57
CA VAL A 50 -0.37 -0.79 19.12
C VAL A 50 0.83 -0.75 18.16
N ASN A 51 1.01 -1.78 17.32
CA ASN A 51 2.13 -1.91 16.39
C ASN A 51 1.72 -1.65 14.92
N CYS A 52 0.67 -0.88 14.66
CA CYS A 52 0.25 -0.59 13.29
C CYS A 52 1.19 0.42 12.62
N TYR A 53 1.96 -0.03 11.61
CA TYR A 53 2.95 0.81 10.92
C TYR A 53 2.37 2.02 10.15
N ILE A 54 1.07 2.00 9.84
CA ILE A 54 0.35 3.11 9.17
C ILE A 54 -0.69 3.78 10.09
N GLU A 55 -0.68 3.43 11.38
CA GLU A 55 -1.57 4.01 12.39
C GLU A 55 -3.05 3.82 12.05
N SER A 56 -3.40 2.74 11.36
CA SER A 56 -4.78 2.43 11.00
C SER A 56 -5.66 2.26 12.24
N SER A 57 -6.84 2.88 12.18
CA SER A 57 -7.81 2.87 13.28
C SER A 57 -9.22 3.11 12.74
N PRO A 58 -10.27 3.01 13.58
CA PRO A 58 -11.64 3.32 13.17
C PRO A 58 -11.86 4.78 12.77
N LYS A 59 -10.88 5.66 13.01
CA LYS A 59 -10.99 7.11 12.82
C LYS A 59 -9.92 7.69 11.89
N ASN A 60 -8.89 6.91 11.53
CA ASN A 60 -7.83 7.40 10.66
C ASN A 60 -8.28 7.26 9.19
N ASP A 61 -8.75 8.36 8.61
CA ASP A 61 -9.20 8.47 7.22
C ASP A 61 -8.19 9.17 6.30
N ARG A 62 -6.92 9.26 6.72
CA ARG A 62 -5.85 9.95 5.97
C ARG A 62 -5.65 9.39 4.55
N LEU A 63 -5.86 8.09 4.35
CA LEU A 63 -5.91 7.50 3.01
C LEU A 63 -7.35 7.08 2.68
N VAL A 64 -7.90 7.74 1.65
CA VAL A 64 -9.20 7.38 1.08
C VAL A 64 -9.18 5.95 0.55
N TYR A 65 -10.37 5.36 0.48
CA TYR A 65 -10.52 4.05 -0.12
C TYR A 65 -10.20 4.09 -1.61
N ILE A 66 -9.26 3.24 -2.03
CA ILE A 66 -9.02 2.99 -3.46
C ILE A 66 -10.25 2.32 -4.06
N THR A 67 -10.52 2.55 -5.33
CA THR A 67 -11.64 1.96 -6.08
C THR A 67 -11.18 0.78 -6.95
N ALA A 68 -12.11 -0.06 -7.36
CA ALA A 68 -11.82 -1.16 -8.27
C ALA A 68 -11.40 -0.67 -9.68
N ASP A 69 -11.87 0.52 -10.09
CA ASP A 69 -11.48 1.15 -11.35
C ASP A 69 -10.03 1.65 -11.30
N GLU A 70 -9.60 2.26 -10.19
CA GLU A 70 -8.19 2.62 -9.98
C GLU A 70 -7.29 1.39 -10.01
N VAL A 71 -7.65 0.32 -9.28
CA VAL A 71 -6.92 -0.95 -9.34
C VAL A 71 -6.84 -1.47 -10.78
N THR A 72 -7.93 -1.36 -11.54
CA THR A 72 -7.95 -1.78 -12.96
C THR A 72 -6.93 -1.01 -13.79
N GLY A 73 -6.86 0.31 -13.60
CA GLY A 73 -5.88 1.15 -14.29
C GLY A 73 -4.43 0.81 -13.95
N TYR A 74 -4.15 0.33 -12.74
CA TYR A 74 -2.81 -0.16 -12.39
C TYR A 74 -2.49 -1.52 -12.99
N LEU A 75 -3.47 -2.42 -13.06
CA LEU A 75 -3.30 -3.71 -13.74
C LEU A 75 -3.07 -3.52 -15.25
N ASP A 76 -3.79 -2.59 -15.90
CA ASP A 76 -3.54 -2.22 -17.31
C ASP A 76 -2.10 -1.74 -17.53
N GLN A 77 -1.55 -1.02 -16.55
CA GLN A 77 -0.16 -0.59 -16.61
C GLN A 77 0.85 -1.72 -16.44
N LEU A 78 0.54 -2.78 -15.67
CA LEU A 78 1.40 -3.96 -15.58
C LEU A 78 1.52 -4.65 -16.94
N ASP A 79 0.40 -4.78 -17.63
CA ASP A 79 0.34 -5.35 -18.98
C ASP A 79 1.12 -4.48 -19.98
N ALA A 80 0.86 -3.16 -19.98
CA ALA A 80 1.53 -2.23 -20.88
C ALA A 80 3.05 -2.18 -20.67
N ARG A 81 3.53 -2.37 -19.44
CA ARG A 81 4.96 -2.39 -19.11
C ARG A 81 5.61 -3.76 -19.26
N ASN A 82 4.83 -4.81 -19.52
CA ASN A 82 5.29 -6.19 -19.56
C ASN A 82 6.11 -6.56 -18.32
N TRP A 83 5.63 -6.16 -17.13
CA TRP A 83 6.35 -6.39 -15.88
C TRP A 83 6.22 -7.82 -15.35
N ASN A 84 5.26 -8.61 -15.86
CA ASN A 84 5.09 -10.02 -15.52
C ASN A 84 5.00 -10.30 -14.01
N VAL A 85 4.39 -9.37 -13.26
CA VAL A 85 4.01 -9.58 -11.85
C VAL A 85 3.10 -10.79 -11.76
N ARG A 86 3.32 -11.65 -10.76
CA ARG A 86 2.54 -12.87 -10.53
C ARG A 86 1.35 -12.62 -9.61
N GLU A 87 1.53 -11.77 -8.61
CA GLU A 87 0.62 -11.67 -7.47
C GLU A 87 0.14 -10.23 -7.23
N ILE A 88 -1.13 -10.08 -6.86
CA ILE A 88 -1.71 -8.82 -6.40
C ILE A 88 -2.02 -8.95 -4.91
N GLY A 89 -1.34 -8.12 -4.11
CA GLY A 89 -1.52 -8.05 -2.67
C GLY A 89 -2.47 -6.92 -2.26
N PHE A 90 -3.42 -7.20 -1.37
CA PHE A 90 -4.30 -6.19 -0.75
C PHE A 90 -4.07 -6.13 0.77
N THR A 91 -3.91 -4.92 1.30
CA THR A 91 -3.70 -4.64 2.73
C THR A 91 -4.36 -3.30 3.12
N GLY A 92 -4.24 -2.87 4.39
CA GLY A 92 -4.57 -1.53 4.89
C GLY A 92 -6.07 -1.23 5.04
N GLY A 93 -6.49 -0.41 6.00
CA GLY A 93 -6.27 -0.78 7.39
C GLY A 93 -6.82 -2.19 7.58
N GLU A 94 -8.14 -2.34 7.47
CA GLU A 94 -8.76 -3.64 7.20
C GLU A 94 -9.33 -3.67 5.77
N PRO A 95 -8.79 -4.47 4.84
CA PRO A 95 -9.25 -4.52 3.45
C PRO A 95 -10.75 -4.75 3.29
N PHE A 96 -11.34 -5.58 4.16
CA PHE A 96 -12.78 -5.87 4.12
C PHE A 96 -13.68 -4.76 4.66
N MET A 97 -13.12 -3.62 5.08
CA MET A 97 -13.88 -2.40 5.28
C MET A 97 -14.03 -1.56 4.00
N ASN A 98 -13.17 -1.74 3.00
CA ASN A 98 -13.36 -1.12 1.69
C ASN A 98 -14.49 -1.87 0.95
N PRO A 99 -15.61 -1.20 0.60
CA PRO A 99 -16.76 -1.86 -0.02
C PRO A 99 -16.45 -2.48 -1.39
N GLU A 100 -15.37 -2.05 -2.05
CA GLU A 100 -14.99 -2.50 -3.38
C GLU A 100 -13.93 -3.63 -3.39
N ILE A 101 -13.46 -4.11 -2.23
CA ILE A 101 -12.42 -5.15 -2.13
C ILE A 101 -12.75 -6.43 -2.92
N VAL A 102 -14.02 -6.83 -2.96
CA VAL A 102 -14.46 -8.01 -3.71
C VAL A 102 -14.38 -7.75 -5.22
N ALA A 103 -14.72 -6.54 -5.65
CA ALA A 103 -14.61 -6.16 -7.06
C ALA A 103 -13.15 -6.11 -7.50
N MET A 104 -12.25 -5.50 -6.70
CA MET A 104 -10.81 -5.51 -6.95
C MET A 104 -10.26 -6.93 -7.05
N THR A 105 -10.58 -7.78 -6.07
CA THR A 105 -10.14 -9.18 -6.03
C THR A 105 -10.60 -9.95 -7.26
N ARG A 106 -11.88 -9.80 -7.66
CA ARG A 106 -12.41 -10.43 -8.87
C ARG A 106 -11.68 -9.97 -10.12
N ARG A 107 -11.40 -8.66 -10.25
CA ARG A 107 -10.70 -8.10 -11.42
C ARG A 107 -9.25 -8.61 -11.51
N SER A 108 -8.55 -8.73 -10.38
CA SER A 108 -7.21 -9.33 -10.33
C SER A 108 -7.24 -10.82 -10.71
N LEU A 109 -8.11 -11.62 -10.09
CA LEU A 109 -8.24 -13.05 -10.39
C LEU A 109 -8.65 -13.32 -11.84
N ALA A 110 -9.57 -12.51 -12.39
CA ALA A 110 -10.03 -12.65 -13.77
C ALA A 110 -8.90 -12.40 -14.80
N ARG A 111 -7.84 -11.68 -14.41
CA ARG A 111 -6.64 -11.47 -15.23
C ARG A 111 -5.58 -12.56 -15.04
N GLY A 112 -5.82 -13.54 -14.18
CA GLY A 112 -4.92 -14.67 -13.95
C GLY A 112 -3.83 -14.42 -12.92
N TYR A 113 -3.90 -13.33 -12.14
CA TYR A 113 -2.99 -13.12 -11.01
C TYR A 113 -3.38 -13.99 -9.82
N ASP A 114 -2.37 -14.37 -9.03
CA ASP A 114 -2.60 -14.82 -7.65
C ASP A 114 -3.03 -13.62 -6.80
N VAL A 115 -3.95 -13.82 -5.86
CA VAL A 115 -4.41 -12.75 -4.95
C VAL A 115 -4.09 -13.10 -3.51
N LEU A 116 -3.38 -12.20 -2.83
CA LEU A 116 -3.07 -12.26 -1.41
C LEU A 116 -3.79 -11.13 -0.68
N ILE A 117 -4.54 -11.44 0.37
CA ILE A 117 -5.23 -10.43 1.19
C ILE A 117 -4.76 -10.56 2.64
N LEU A 118 -4.21 -9.48 3.18
CA LEU A 118 -3.81 -9.40 4.59
C LEU A 118 -4.95 -8.78 5.40
N THR A 119 -5.69 -9.62 6.12
CA THR A 119 -6.85 -9.22 6.94
C THR A 119 -6.63 -9.58 8.41
N ASN A 120 -7.23 -8.81 9.31
CA ASN A 120 -7.33 -9.17 10.72
C ASN A 120 -8.33 -10.31 10.98
N ALA A 121 -9.13 -10.71 9.97
CA ALA A 121 -10.13 -11.77 10.04
C ALA A 121 -11.21 -11.59 11.14
N MET A 122 -11.45 -10.36 11.58
CA MET A 122 -12.43 -10.03 12.62
C MET A 122 -13.80 -9.71 12.02
N ARG A 123 -14.63 -8.99 12.79
CA ARG A 123 -16.04 -8.74 12.53
C ARG A 123 -16.40 -8.32 11.09
N PRO A 124 -15.61 -7.52 10.33
CA PRO A 124 -15.90 -7.24 8.91
C PRO A 124 -16.05 -8.51 8.06
N MET A 125 -15.22 -9.52 8.30
CA MET A 125 -15.28 -10.83 7.63
C MET A 125 -16.44 -11.72 8.11
N MET A 126 -17.01 -11.44 9.27
CA MET A 126 -18.12 -12.21 9.84
C MET A 126 -19.50 -11.72 9.38
N ARG A 127 -19.58 -10.68 8.53
CA ARG A 127 -20.85 -10.19 7.99
C ARG A 127 -21.30 -11.12 6.85
N LYS A 128 -22.52 -11.65 6.94
CA LYS A 128 -23.13 -12.48 5.88
C LYS A 128 -23.18 -11.77 4.52
N PHE A 129 -23.23 -10.44 4.52
CA PHE A 129 -23.20 -9.59 3.34
C PHE A 129 -22.29 -8.40 3.60
N MET A 130 -21.29 -8.22 2.74
CA MET A 130 -20.55 -6.96 2.62
C MET A 130 -21.42 -6.03 1.76
N ARG A 131 -22.04 -5.05 2.41
CA ARG A 131 -22.78 -3.96 1.76
C ARG A 131 -21.89 -2.73 1.73
#